data_AF-A0A8S9IXG3-F1
#
_entry.id   AF-A0A8S9IXG3-F1
#
_cell.length_a   1.000
_cell.length_b   1.000
_cell.length_c   1.000
_cell.angle_alpha   90.00
_cell.angle_beta   90.00
_cell.angle_gamma   90.00
#
_symmetry.space_group_name_H-M   'P 1'
#
loop_
_entity.id
_entity.type
_entity.pdbx_description
1 polymer ?
#
loop_
_entity_poly.entity_id
_entity_poly.type
_entity_poly.pdbx_seq_one_letter_code
_entity_poly.pdbx_strand_id
1 'polypeptide(L)'
;MHSLCETHQAISTLMTTDVDLPVSDMEESMYADISSKLLEFCNAFTSELARLNHGNMILKSAFSDPDEVSLSHIDCWRQHMASKNPRIENCGEVLSSLVESMNDDHDLRGLKKKVNKKKKKQYEEEKVLMRALYGVKAKTLYIFSVFAAAFSGSSENILYINIRKEMKEDEEEVPWEKAFMELQNVIMNTFLSNRFMVIKDVKAVESGVEMVYAAVQEGSVPNSLMVEPLKQSVMVLSERFDHVSKETSCLFDTVNSARDALFERLRTKYEYELAESNVAECR
;
A
#
# COMPACT_ATOMS: atom_id res chain seq x y z
N MET A 1 3.14 0.71 -5.75
CA MET A 1 3.05 -0.76 -5.61
C MET A 1 4.36 -1.44 -5.98
N HIS A 2 4.84 -1.34 -7.23
CA HIS A 2 6.13 -1.91 -7.65
C HIS A 2 7.28 -1.70 -6.64
N SER A 3 7.56 -0.44 -6.27
CA SER A 3 8.65 -0.14 -5.32
C SER A 3 8.43 -0.72 -3.92
N LEU A 4 7.18 -0.96 -3.49
CA LEU A 4 6.91 -1.70 -2.25
C LEU A 4 7.22 -3.18 -2.42
N CYS A 5 6.86 -3.77 -3.56
CA CYS A 5 7.18 -5.16 -3.89
C CYS A 5 8.69 -5.41 -3.81
N GLU A 6 9.50 -4.57 -4.48
CA GLU A 6 10.96 -4.65 -4.42
C GLU A 6 11.50 -4.51 -2.99
N THR A 7 10.91 -3.61 -2.19
CA THR A 7 11.35 -3.38 -0.80
C THR A 7 11.04 -4.58 0.09
N HIS A 8 9.84 -5.14 -0.03
CA HIS A 8 9.40 -6.31 0.73
C HIS A 8 10.16 -7.57 0.31
N GLN A 9 10.47 -7.70 -0.98
CA GLN A 9 11.33 -8.78 -1.48
C GLN A 9 12.76 -8.66 -0.94
N ALA A 10 13.34 -7.45 -0.94
CA ALA A 10 14.69 -7.23 -0.44
C ALA A 10 14.81 -7.52 1.07
N ILE A 11 13.87 -7.02 1.87
CA ILE A 11 13.88 -7.26 3.32
C ILE A 11 13.62 -8.74 3.64
N SER A 12 12.71 -9.39 2.91
CA SER A 12 12.47 -10.83 3.04
C SER A 12 13.72 -11.64 2.72
N THR A 13 14.42 -11.30 1.63
CA THR A 13 15.68 -11.95 1.26
C THR A 13 16.71 -11.79 2.37
N LEU A 14 16.87 -10.57 2.91
CA LEU A 14 17.77 -10.30 4.03
C LEU A 14 17.43 -11.15 5.26
N MET A 15 16.14 -11.24 5.61
CA MET A 15 15.67 -12.01 6.77
C MET A 15 15.72 -13.53 6.58
N THR A 16 15.76 -14.04 5.35
CA THR A 16 15.63 -15.50 5.09
C THR A 16 16.93 -16.15 4.60
N THR A 17 17.78 -15.41 3.89
CA THR A 17 19.00 -15.96 3.28
C THR A 17 20.26 -15.72 4.10
N ASP A 18 20.26 -14.70 4.96
CA ASP A 18 21.37 -14.44 5.86
C ASP A 18 21.22 -15.29 7.13
N VAL A 19 21.82 -16.48 7.10
CA VAL A 19 21.80 -17.46 8.20
C VAL A 19 22.51 -16.92 9.44
N ASP A 20 23.48 -16.00 9.24
CA ASP A 20 24.26 -15.40 10.32
C ASP A 20 23.58 -14.15 10.91
N LEU A 21 22.56 -13.59 10.24
CA LEU A 21 21.82 -12.44 10.74
C LEU A 21 20.99 -12.84 11.98
N PRO A 22 21.27 -12.24 13.15
CA PRO A 22 20.49 -12.46 14.36
C PRO A 22 19.14 -11.76 14.20
N VAL A 23 18.17 -12.49 13.65
CA VAL A 23 16.77 -12.07 13.67
C VAL A 23 16.23 -12.44 15.05
N SER A 24 15.88 -11.44 15.87
CA SER A 24 15.24 -11.68 17.16
C SER A 24 13.72 -11.75 17.00
N ASP A 25 13.05 -12.35 18.00
CA ASP A 25 11.59 -12.46 18.04
C ASP A 25 10.89 -11.08 17.87
N MET A 26 11.61 -9.99 18.18
CA MET A 26 11.15 -8.61 18.02
C MET A 26 11.07 -8.20 16.54
N GLU A 27 12.14 -8.38 15.76
CA GLU A 27 12.15 -8.07 14.32
C GLU A 27 11.08 -8.88 13.57
N GLU A 28 10.89 -10.14 13.96
CA GLU A 28 9.90 -11.03 13.35
C GLU A 28 8.47 -10.60 13.66
N SER A 29 8.19 -10.25 14.92
CA SER A 29 6.91 -9.69 15.34
C SER A 29 6.60 -8.40 14.59
N MET A 30 7.58 -7.51 14.43
CA MET A 30 7.42 -6.27 13.66
C MET A 30 7.10 -6.55 12.20
N TYR A 31 7.84 -7.45 11.54
CA TYR A 31 7.55 -7.80 10.16
C TYR A 31 6.19 -8.47 10.01
N ALA A 32 5.80 -9.36 10.94
CA ALA A 32 4.52 -10.03 10.94
C ALA A 32 3.34 -9.05 11.11
N ASP A 33 3.47 -8.04 11.96
CA ASP A 33 2.47 -6.98 12.13
C ASP A 33 2.32 -6.15 10.84
N ILE A 34 3.45 -5.64 10.31
CA ILE A 34 3.47 -4.82 9.10
C ILE A 34 2.88 -5.59 7.91
N SER A 35 3.30 -6.84 7.71
CA SER A 35 2.87 -7.65 6.59
C SER A 35 1.39 -8.02 6.67
N SER A 36 0.83 -8.26 7.85
CA SER A 36 -0.60 -8.51 8.02
C SER A 36 -1.44 -7.31 7.56
N LYS A 37 -1.04 -6.10 7.99
CA LYS A 37 -1.72 -4.85 7.62
C LYS A 37 -1.59 -4.51 6.15
N LEU A 38 -0.42 -4.78 5.58
CA LEU A 38 -0.17 -4.66 4.16
C LEU A 38 -1.11 -5.55 3.33
N LEU A 39 -1.39 -6.79 3.76
CA LEU A 39 -2.34 -7.67 3.08
C LEU A 39 -3.78 -7.14 3.18
N GLU A 40 -4.18 -6.59 4.35
CA GLU A 40 -5.48 -5.92 4.51
C GLU A 40 -5.64 -4.76 3.52
N PHE A 41 -4.61 -3.91 3.36
CA PHE A 41 -4.65 -2.81 2.39
C PHE A 41 -4.66 -3.27 0.94
N CYS A 42 -3.88 -4.30 0.58
CA CYS A 42 -3.92 -4.88 -0.76
C CYS A 42 -5.31 -5.40 -1.11
N ASN A 43 -6.01 -6.02 -0.14
CA ASN A 43 -7.38 -6.47 -0.30
C ASN A 43 -8.37 -5.31 -0.46
N ALA A 44 -8.20 -4.23 0.30
CA ALA A 44 -9.03 -3.03 0.18
C ALA A 44 -8.89 -2.40 -1.22
N PHE A 45 -7.65 -2.26 -1.70
CA PHE A 45 -7.36 -1.67 -3.01
C PHE A 45 -7.77 -2.54 -4.18
N THR A 46 -7.57 -3.86 -4.07
CA THR A 46 -8.05 -4.81 -5.09
C THR A 46 -9.57 -4.74 -5.21
N SER A 47 -10.28 -4.68 -4.08
CA SER A 47 -11.73 -4.49 -4.06
C SER A 47 -12.15 -3.16 -4.70
N GLU A 48 -11.42 -2.08 -4.45
CA GLU A 48 -11.70 -0.78 -5.06
C GLU A 48 -11.44 -0.75 -6.56
N LEU A 49 -10.32 -1.31 -7.02
CA LEU A 49 -10.02 -1.45 -8.44
C LEU A 49 -11.09 -2.28 -9.15
N ALA A 50 -11.56 -3.36 -8.53
CA ALA A 50 -12.65 -4.18 -9.06
C ALA A 50 -13.97 -3.36 -9.16
N ARG A 51 -14.28 -2.57 -8.13
CA ARG A 51 -15.45 -1.66 -8.15
C ARG A 51 -15.36 -0.65 -9.29
N LEU A 52 -14.22 0.02 -9.44
CA LEU A 52 -14.00 1.01 -10.50
C LEU A 52 -14.03 0.37 -11.90
N ASN A 53 -13.44 -0.81 -12.06
CA ASN A 53 -13.51 -1.57 -13.31
C ASN A 53 -14.94 -2.03 -13.64
N HIS A 54 -15.76 -2.37 -12.65
CA HIS A 54 -17.18 -2.64 -12.88
C HIS A 54 -17.91 -1.40 -13.42
N GLY A 55 -17.62 -0.21 -12.89
CA GLY A 55 -18.11 1.05 -13.45
C GLY A 55 -17.70 1.23 -14.92
N ASN A 56 -16.44 0.99 -15.25
CA ASN A 56 -15.96 1.04 -16.63
C ASN A 56 -16.69 0.05 -17.55
N MET A 57 -17.02 -1.15 -17.06
CA MET A 57 -17.78 -2.14 -17.82
C MET A 57 -19.23 -1.69 -18.09
N ILE A 58 -19.88 -1.04 -17.12
CA ILE A 58 -21.21 -0.44 -17.33
C ILE A 58 -21.16 0.58 -18.47
N LEU A 59 -20.15 1.48 -18.47
CA LEU A 59 -19.98 2.46 -19.55
C LEU A 59 -19.67 1.81 -20.90
N LYS A 60 -18.76 0.82 -20.93
CA LYS A 60 -18.44 0.08 -22.17
C LYS A 60 -19.71 -0.54 -22.77
N SER A 61 -20.54 -1.15 -21.93
CA SER A 61 -21.83 -1.71 -22.35
C SER A 61 -22.76 -0.61 -22.86
N ALA A 62 -22.96 0.45 -22.09
CA ALA A 62 -23.86 1.55 -22.39
C ALA A 62 -23.55 2.25 -23.73
N PHE A 63 -22.27 2.32 -24.09
CA PHE A 63 -21.81 3.01 -25.29
C PHE A 63 -21.49 2.06 -26.45
N SER A 64 -21.79 0.75 -26.33
CA SER A 64 -21.53 -0.22 -27.40
C SER A 64 -22.22 0.20 -28.71
N ASP A 65 -23.46 0.67 -28.59
CA ASP A 65 -24.25 1.24 -29.66
C ASP A 65 -24.62 2.71 -29.31
N PRO A 66 -24.11 3.71 -30.05
CA PRO A 66 -24.45 5.11 -29.83
C PRO A 66 -25.96 5.43 -29.92
N ASP A 67 -26.71 4.66 -30.73
CA ASP A 67 -28.13 4.89 -30.96
C ASP A 67 -29.00 4.37 -29.79
N GLU A 68 -28.44 3.51 -28.92
CA GLU A 68 -29.12 2.93 -27.75
C GLU A 68 -28.72 3.58 -26.41
N VAL A 69 -27.90 4.64 -26.46
CA VAL A 69 -27.48 5.36 -25.25
C VAL A 69 -28.70 6.02 -24.59
N SER A 70 -28.97 5.63 -23.35
CA SER A 70 -30.13 6.09 -22.58
C SER A 70 -29.72 6.60 -21.20
N LEU A 71 -30.56 7.47 -20.63
CA LEU A 71 -30.35 8.01 -19.28
C LEU A 71 -30.27 6.90 -18.23
N SER A 72 -31.03 5.80 -18.38
CA SER A 72 -31.00 4.70 -17.41
C SER A 72 -29.64 4.01 -17.32
N HIS A 73 -28.90 3.91 -18.43
CA HIS A 73 -27.54 3.35 -18.42
C HIS A 73 -26.56 4.27 -17.68
N ILE A 74 -26.67 5.58 -17.91
CA ILE A 74 -25.83 6.59 -17.25
C ILE A 74 -26.17 6.68 -15.76
N ASP A 75 -27.46 6.64 -15.41
CA ASP A 75 -27.92 6.64 -14.02
C ASP A 75 -27.47 5.38 -13.28
N CYS A 76 -27.47 4.22 -13.93
CA CYS A 76 -26.91 2.98 -13.38
C CYS A 76 -25.42 3.15 -13.04
N TRP A 77 -24.63 3.72 -13.95
CA TRP A 77 -23.23 4.01 -13.69
C TRP A 77 -23.05 5.00 -12.53
N ARG A 78 -23.80 6.10 -12.51
CA ARG A 78 -23.73 7.10 -11.42
C ARG A 78 -24.05 6.49 -10.07
N GLN A 79 -25.11 5.67 -9.99
CA GLN A 79 -25.47 4.96 -8.76
C GLN A 79 -24.35 4.02 -8.31
N HIS A 80 -23.75 3.26 -9.24
CA HIS A 80 -22.62 2.39 -8.95
C HIS A 80 -21.40 3.18 -8.44
N MET A 81 -21.04 4.29 -9.10
CA MET A 81 -19.89 5.11 -8.69
C MET A 81 -20.11 5.83 -7.36
N ALA A 82 -21.35 6.23 -7.07
CA ALA A 82 -21.77 6.82 -5.80
C ALA A 82 -21.72 5.79 -4.65
N SER A 83 -21.89 4.50 -4.93
CA SER A 83 -21.65 3.44 -3.95
C SER A 83 -20.14 3.34 -3.67
N LYS A 84 -19.68 4.07 -2.65
CA LYS A 84 -18.28 4.06 -2.20
C LYS A 84 -17.90 2.71 -1.61
N ASN A 85 -16.61 2.42 -1.59
CA ASN A 85 -16.09 1.21 -0.96
C ASN A 85 -15.78 1.47 0.53
N PRO A 86 -16.51 0.82 1.47
CA PRO A 86 -16.35 1.08 2.89
C PRO A 86 -14.95 0.70 3.40
N ARG A 87 -14.25 -0.24 2.73
CA ARG A 87 -12.87 -0.59 3.09
C ARG A 87 -11.91 0.56 2.82
N ILE A 88 -12.12 1.33 1.75
CA ILE A 88 -11.32 2.51 1.41
C ILE A 88 -11.64 3.67 2.34
N GLU A 89 -12.92 3.87 2.66
CA GLU A 89 -13.34 4.91 3.61
C GLU A 89 -12.70 4.70 4.98
N ASN A 90 -12.63 3.46 5.46
CA ASN A 90 -11.98 3.13 6.73
C ASN A 90 -10.43 3.10 6.67
N CYS A 91 -9.80 3.17 5.49
CA CYS A 91 -8.35 3.06 5.39
C CYS A 91 -7.62 4.19 6.14
N GLY A 92 -8.17 5.41 6.16
CA GLY A 92 -7.53 6.56 6.82
C GLY A 92 -7.38 6.36 8.34
N GLU A 93 -8.42 5.86 9.00
CA GLU A 93 -8.41 5.58 10.45
C GLU A 93 -7.40 4.47 10.78
N VAL A 94 -7.42 3.38 10.00
CA VAL A 94 -6.46 2.27 10.16
C VAL A 94 -5.02 2.76 9.97
N LEU A 95 -4.77 3.57 8.94
CA LEU A 95 -3.46 4.15 8.68
C LEU A 95 -2.98 5.07 9.81
N SER A 96 -3.87 5.90 10.34
CA SER A 96 -3.56 6.82 11.44
C SER A 96 -3.21 6.06 12.71
N SER A 97 -4.01 5.04 13.06
CA SER A 97 -3.74 4.15 14.19
C SER A 97 -2.40 3.41 14.05
N LEU A 98 -2.02 2.98 12.84
CA LEU A 98 -0.72 2.34 12.61
C LEU A 98 0.45 3.31 12.73
N VAL A 99 0.27 4.57 12.34
CA VAL A 99 1.28 5.62 12.55
C VAL A 99 1.41 5.94 14.04
N GLU A 100 0.32 5.95 14.79
CA GLU A 100 0.33 6.10 16.26
C GLU A 100 1.05 4.93 16.93
N SER A 101 0.77 3.68 16.54
CA SER A 101 1.47 2.50 17.04
C SER A 101 2.96 2.51 16.69
N MET A 102 3.33 2.94 15.48
CA MET A 102 4.73 3.17 15.10
C MET A 102 5.38 4.27 15.97
N ASN A 103 4.55 5.13 16.57
CA ASN A 103 4.96 6.15 17.50
C ASN A 103 4.93 5.71 18.99
N ASP A 104 4.68 4.45 19.29
CA ASP A 104 4.77 3.96 20.66
C ASP A 104 6.17 3.36 20.94
N ASP A 105 6.72 3.71 22.10
CA ASP A 105 8.11 3.50 22.58
C ASP A 105 8.51 2.01 22.79
N HIS A 106 7.64 1.07 22.39
CA HIS A 106 7.85 -0.36 22.64
C HIS A 106 8.85 -0.99 21.66
N ASP A 107 8.88 -0.55 20.40
CA ASP A 107 9.71 -1.16 19.36
C ASP A 107 11.20 -0.77 19.44
N LEU A 108 11.54 0.31 20.16
CA LEU A 108 12.91 0.83 20.21
C LEU A 108 13.60 0.65 21.58
N ARG A 109 12.85 0.41 22.67
CA ARG A 109 13.42 0.18 24.02
C ARG A 109 14.32 -1.05 24.13
N GLY A 110 14.20 -2.01 23.22
CA GLY A 110 15.07 -3.19 23.14
C GLY A 110 16.55 -2.83 22.93
N LEU A 111 16.83 -1.73 22.22
CA LEU A 111 18.19 -1.28 21.88
C LEU A 111 19.04 -0.88 23.08
N LYS A 112 18.43 -0.50 24.21
CA LYS A 112 19.17 0.08 25.35
C LYS A 112 19.80 -0.95 26.29
N LYS A 113 19.48 -2.25 26.15
CA LYS A 113 19.71 -3.23 27.24
C LYS A 113 20.86 -4.22 27.09
N LYS A 114 21.69 -4.23 26.03
CA LYS A 114 22.72 -5.28 25.90
C LYS A 114 24.01 -4.82 25.23
N VAL A 115 25.12 -4.65 25.96
CA VAL A 115 26.45 -4.87 25.35
C VAL A 115 27.47 -5.50 26.33
N ASN A 116 27.95 -6.70 25.96
CA ASN A 116 29.31 -7.21 26.20
C ASN A 116 29.96 -7.46 24.82
N LYS A 117 31.30 -7.43 24.68
CA LYS A 117 32.02 -7.37 23.37
C LYS A 117 31.60 -8.37 22.27
N LYS A 118 31.23 -9.63 22.57
CA LYS A 118 30.70 -10.59 21.57
C LYS A 118 29.29 -10.23 21.07
N LYS A 119 28.51 -9.54 21.90
CA LYS A 119 27.19 -9.00 21.56
C LYS A 119 27.27 -7.72 20.73
N LYS A 120 28.44 -7.08 20.62
CA LYS A 120 28.55 -5.78 19.92
C LYS A 120 28.32 -5.91 18.41
N LYS A 121 28.90 -6.92 17.75
CA LYS A 121 28.69 -7.12 16.30
C LYS A 121 27.22 -7.45 15.98
N GLN A 122 26.66 -8.43 16.69
CA GLN A 122 25.25 -8.81 16.56
C GLN A 122 24.31 -7.64 16.85
N TYR A 123 24.64 -6.82 17.85
CA TYR A 123 23.89 -5.61 18.17
C TYR A 123 23.88 -4.59 17.03
N GLU A 124 25.00 -4.37 16.33
CA GLU A 124 25.02 -3.47 15.17
C GLU A 124 24.21 -4.05 14.00
N GLU A 125 24.23 -5.37 13.79
CA GLU A 125 23.44 -6.06 12.76
C GLU A 125 21.93 -6.00 13.05
N GLU A 126 21.51 -6.32 14.29
CA GLU A 126 20.13 -6.15 14.79
C GLU A 126 19.66 -4.70 14.60
N LYS A 127 20.50 -3.73 14.98
CA LYS A 127 20.20 -2.30 14.85
C LYS A 127 20.02 -1.87 13.39
N VAL A 128 20.86 -2.36 12.47
CA VAL A 128 20.71 -2.09 11.02
C VAL A 128 19.41 -2.70 10.50
N LEU A 129 19.10 -3.94 10.87
CA LEU A 129 17.87 -4.62 10.46
C LEU A 129 16.63 -3.90 10.97
N MET A 130 16.62 -3.48 12.24
CA MET A 130 15.54 -2.69 12.84
C MET A 130 15.34 -1.35 12.16
N ARG A 131 16.43 -0.62 11.85
CA ARG A 131 16.38 0.63 11.07
C ARG A 131 15.82 0.39 9.66
N ALA A 132 16.15 -0.74 9.03
CA ALA A 132 15.60 -1.12 7.73
C ALA A 132 14.11 -1.43 7.82
N LEU A 133 13.68 -2.27 8.78
CA LEU A 133 12.28 -2.63 9.01
C LEU A 133 11.40 -1.42 9.31
N TYR A 134 11.91 -0.47 10.10
CA TYR A 134 11.21 0.79 10.34
C TYR A 134 11.07 1.62 9.05
N GLY A 135 12.11 1.65 8.22
CA GLY A 135 12.04 2.27 6.89
C GLY A 135 11.01 1.60 5.98
N VAL A 136 10.93 0.26 6.01
CA VAL A 136 9.88 -0.50 5.31
C VAL A 136 8.50 -0.11 5.84
N LYS A 137 8.30 -0.05 7.16
CA LYS A 137 7.03 0.37 7.79
C LYS A 137 6.63 1.77 7.34
N ALA A 138 7.52 2.75 7.47
CA ALA A 138 7.28 4.14 7.09
C ALA A 138 6.94 4.30 5.59
N LYS A 139 7.75 3.68 4.70
CA LYS A 139 7.50 3.70 3.26
C LYS A 139 6.16 3.05 2.91
N THR A 140 5.84 1.92 3.53
CA THR A 140 4.61 1.17 3.34
C THR A 140 3.39 2.01 3.72
N LEU A 141 3.36 2.52 4.96
CA LEU A 141 2.27 3.36 5.46
C LEU A 141 2.08 4.62 4.60
N TYR A 142 3.18 5.28 4.24
CA TYR A 142 3.10 6.49 3.43
C TYR A 142 2.51 6.23 2.04
N ILE A 143 3.01 5.22 1.31
CA ILE A 143 2.50 4.89 -0.02
C ILE A 143 1.02 4.46 0.07
N PHE A 144 0.64 3.67 1.09
CA PHE A 144 -0.76 3.31 1.30
C PHE A 144 -1.66 4.53 1.54
N SER A 145 -1.19 5.51 2.32
CA SER A 145 -1.92 6.76 2.54
C SER A 145 -2.19 7.54 1.25
N VAL A 146 -1.22 7.55 0.33
CA VAL A 146 -1.35 8.19 -0.98
C VAL A 146 -2.44 7.51 -1.82
N PHE A 147 -2.46 6.18 -1.86
CA PHE A 147 -3.50 5.43 -2.56
C PHE A 147 -4.88 5.56 -1.89
N ALA A 148 -4.93 5.53 -0.55
CA ALA A 148 -6.17 5.73 0.20
C ALA A 148 -6.76 7.12 -0.07
N ALA A 149 -5.93 8.17 -0.13
CA ALA A 149 -6.36 9.52 -0.50
C ALA A 149 -6.80 9.62 -1.97
N ALA A 150 -6.09 8.96 -2.88
CA ALA A 150 -6.44 8.94 -4.30
C ALA A 150 -7.79 8.26 -4.57
N PHE A 151 -8.06 7.12 -3.92
CA PHE A 151 -9.30 6.36 -4.09
C PHE A 151 -10.48 6.95 -3.31
N SER A 152 -10.26 7.51 -2.12
CA SER A 152 -11.34 8.13 -1.35
C SER A 152 -11.76 9.50 -1.89
N GLY A 153 -10.91 10.13 -2.69
CA GLY A 153 -11.11 11.51 -3.11
C GLY A 153 -10.85 12.53 -1.98
N SER A 154 -10.24 12.12 -0.87
CA SER A 154 -9.99 12.99 0.30
C SER A 154 -8.50 13.07 0.63
N SER A 155 -7.97 14.29 0.71
CA SER A 155 -6.61 14.54 1.19
C SER A 155 -6.43 14.25 2.68
N GLU A 156 -7.51 14.07 3.45
CA GLU A 156 -7.42 13.75 4.88
C GLU A 156 -6.76 12.39 5.14
N ASN A 157 -6.80 11.49 4.15
CA ASN A 157 -6.17 10.17 4.23
C ASN A 157 -4.66 10.21 3.99
N ILE A 158 -4.08 11.34 3.56
CA ILE A 158 -2.63 11.42 3.35
C ILE A 158 -1.92 11.62 4.68
N LEU A 159 -0.94 10.76 4.96
CA LEU A 159 -0.18 10.82 6.18
C LEU A 159 1.09 11.67 5.99
N TYR A 160 1.51 12.34 7.07
CA TYR A 160 2.85 12.91 7.17
C TYR A 160 3.60 12.19 8.30
N ILE A 161 4.56 11.35 7.93
CA ILE A 161 5.29 10.51 8.87
C ILE A 161 6.57 11.23 9.28
N ASN A 162 6.68 11.56 10.57
CA ASN A 162 7.90 12.10 11.16
C ASN A 162 8.81 10.96 11.63
N ILE A 163 10.08 11.00 11.21
CA ILE A 163 11.09 10.05 11.65
C ILE A 163 11.59 10.45 13.04
N ARG A 164 11.58 9.49 13.98
CA ARG A 164 11.96 9.74 15.38
C ARG A 164 13.42 10.11 15.54
N LYS A 165 13.70 10.94 16.55
CA LYS A 165 15.06 11.28 16.98
C LYS A 165 15.78 10.10 17.65
N GLU A 166 15.04 9.15 18.25
CA GLU A 166 15.60 7.95 18.90
C GLU A 166 16.26 6.99 17.91
N MET A 167 15.90 7.05 16.63
CA MET A 167 16.65 6.37 15.57
C MET A 167 18.07 6.95 15.35
N LYS A 168 18.32 8.15 15.89
CA LYS A 168 19.53 8.97 15.71
C LYS A 168 20.42 8.99 16.96
N GLU A 169 20.22 8.07 17.91
CA GLU A 169 20.90 8.08 19.24
C GLU A 169 22.44 8.11 19.18
N ASP A 170 23.08 7.78 18.04
CA ASP A 170 24.54 7.78 17.87
C ASP A 170 25.08 8.82 16.86
N GLU A 171 24.37 9.93 16.59
CA GLU A 171 24.72 10.94 15.55
C GLU A 171 24.80 10.40 14.11
N GLU A 172 24.55 9.11 13.91
CA GLU A 172 24.57 8.45 12.63
C GLU A 172 23.22 8.65 11.92
N GLU A 173 23.20 9.45 10.85
CA GLU A 173 22.01 9.66 10.04
C GLU A 173 21.50 8.34 9.48
N VAL A 174 20.18 8.13 9.56
CA VAL A 174 19.54 6.97 8.94
C VAL A 174 19.59 7.16 7.42
N PRO A 175 20.26 6.27 6.65
CA PRO A 175 20.59 6.54 5.25
C PRO A 175 19.39 6.81 4.33
N TRP A 176 18.23 6.23 4.64
CA TRP A 176 17.02 6.38 3.84
C TRP A 176 16.15 7.58 4.27
N GLU A 177 16.41 8.20 5.43
CA GLU A 177 15.55 9.26 6.00
C GLU A 177 15.43 10.45 5.05
N LYS A 178 16.56 10.95 4.54
CA LYS A 178 16.56 12.11 3.64
C LYS A 178 15.74 11.85 2.38
N ALA A 179 15.98 10.72 1.72
CA ALA A 179 15.24 10.33 0.51
C ALA A 179 13.74 10.15 0.78
N PHE A 180 13.39 9.61 1.96
CA PHE A 180 11.99 9.48 2.39
C PHE A 180 11.34 10.86 2.60
N MET A 181 12.01 11.78 3.29
CA MET A 181 11.49 13.13 3.50
C MET A 181 11.33 13.90 2.19
N GLU A 182 12.28 13.77 1.27
CA GLU A 182 12.17 14.35 -0.09
C GLU A 182 10.96 13.79 -0.83
N LEU A 183 10.75 12.47 -0.81
CA LEU A 183 9.57 11.83 -1.39
C LEU A 183 8.27 12.36 -0.79
N GLN A 184 8.17 12.41 0.55
CA GLN A 184 6.99 12.93 1.23
C GLN A 184 6.71 14.38 0.82
N ASN A 185 7.74 15.23 0.77
CA ASN A 185 7.59 16.63 0.42
C ASN A 185 7.16 16.84 -1.03
N VAL A 186 7.73 16.09 -1.99
CA VAL A 186 7.34 16.19 -3.41
C VAL A 186 5.87 15.82 -3.59
N ILE A 187 5.44 14.73 -2.96
CA ILE A 187 4.05 14.27 -3.04
C ILE A 187 3.13 15.24 -2.30
N MET A 188 3.42 15.58 -1.04
CA MET A 188 2.62 16.55 -0.25
C MET A 188 2.48 17.89 -0.96
N ASN A 189 3.55 18.43 -1.55
CA ASN A 189 3.47 19.68 -2.33
C ASN A 189 2.56 19.50 -3.55
N THR A 190 2.59 18.35 -4.21
CA THR A 190 1.67 18.05 -5.31
C THR A 190 0.22 18.00 -4.84
N PHE A 191 -0.04 17.41 -3.67
CA PHE A 191 -1.37 17.34 -3.05
C PHE A 191 -1.87 18.71 -2.56
N LEU A 192 -1.06 19.46 -1.83
CA LEU A 192 -1.38 20.76 -1.23
C LEU A 192 -1.49 21.89 -2.26
N SER A 193 -0.85 21.78 -3.42
CA SER A 193 -0.98 22.75 -4.53
C SER A 193 -2.39 22.83 -5.13
N ASN A 194 -3.39 22.19 -4.51
CA ASN A 194 -4.76 22.02 -5.00
C ASN A 194 -4.82 21.41 -6.42
N ARG A 195 -3.72 20.81 -6.88
CA ARG A 195 -3.67 19.89 -8.02
C ARG A 195 -4.14 18.50 -7.60
N PHE A 196 -5.02 18.44 -6.60
CA PHE A 196 -5.82 17.27 -6.29
C PHE A 196 -6.74 16.99 -7.47
N MET A 197 -6.15 16.39 -8.49
CA MET A 197 -6.92 15.64 -9.45
C MET A 197 -6.98 14.24 -8.87
N VAL A 198 -8.11 13.92 -8.22
CA VAL A 198 -8.76 12.60 -8.38
C VAL A 198 -8.28 12.03 -9.71
N ILE A 199 -7.67 10.85 -9.66
CA ILE A 199 -6.99 10.15 -10.76
C ILE A 199 -7.44 10.75 -12.09
N LYS A 200 -6.58 11.54 -12.76
CA LYS A 200 -7.01 12.46 -13.84
C LYS A 200 -7.92 11.81 -14.89
N ASP A 201 -7.66 10.54 -15.16
CA ASP A 201 -8.43 9.73 -16.10
C ASP A 201 -9.85 9.43 -15.59
N VAL A 202 -10.05 9.22 -14.28
CA VAL A 202 -11.39 9.13 -13.65
C VAL A 202 -12.14 10.44 -13.86
N LYS A 203 -11.53 11.60 -13.59
CA LYS A 203 -12.18 12.90 -13.84
C LYS A 203 -12.52 13.10 -15.32
N ALA A 204 -11.67 12.63 -16.23
CA ALA A 204 -11.93 12.71 -17.67
C ALA A 204 -13.14 11.85 -18.05
N VAL A 205 -13.26 10.65 -17.49
CA VAL A 205 -14.43 9.77 -17.67
C VAL A 205 -15.68 10.41 -17.07
N GLU A 206 -15.63 10.89 -15.82
CA GLU A 206 -16.74 11.59 -15.17
C GLU A 206 -17.23 12.78 -16.01
N SER A 207 -16.31 13.64 -16.46
CA SER A 207 -16.64 14.80 -17.28
C SER A 207 -17.28 14.41 -18.62
N GLY A 208 -16.77 13.34 -19.25
CA GLY A 208 -17.34 12.82 -20.49
C GLY A 208 -18.74 12.23 -20.29
N VAL A 209 -18.96 11.50 -19.19
CA VAL A 209 -20.29 10.98 -18.82
C VAL A 209 -21.28 12.12 -18.59
N GLU A 210 -20.87 13.17 -17.87
CA GLU A 210 -21.72 14.34 -17.62
C GLU A 210 -22.08 15.08 -18.92
N MET A 211 -21.14 15.19 -19.86
CA MET A 211 -21.40 15.77 -21.18
C MET A 211 -22.43 14.97 -21.98
N VAL A 212 -22.29 13.64 -22.01
CA VAL A 212 -23.24 12.77 -22.70
C VAL A 212 -24.60 12.80 -22.01
N TYR A 213 -24.63 12.80 -20.67
CA TYR A 213 -25.88 12.91 -19.90
C TYR A 213 -26.66 14.18 -20.25
N ALA A 214 -25.99 15.33 -20.26
CA ALA A 214 -26.62 16.61 -20.60
C ALA A 214 -27.20 16.59 -22.03
N ALA A 215 -26.46 16.05 -23.00
CA ALA A 215 -26.93 15.94 -24.38
C ALA A 215 -28.20 15.08 -24.50
N VAL A 216 -28.22 13.90 -23.86
CA VAL A 216 -29.40 13.03 -23.85
C VAL A 216 -30.59 13.70 -23.15
N GLN A 217 -30.34 14.40 -22.04
CA GLN A 217 -31.38 15.10 -21.29
C GLN A 217 -32.04 16.22 -22.11
N GLU A 218 -31.28 16.90 -22.96
CA GLU A 218 -31.77 17.92 -23.89
C GLU A 218 -32.47 17.32 -25.13
N GLY A 219 -32.57 15.99 -25.22
CA GLY A 219 -33.20 15.29 -26.35
C GLY A 219 -32.30 15.15 -27.57
N SER A 220 -31.00 15.45 -27.45
CA SER A 220 -30.02 15.20 -28.51
C SER A 220 -29.65 13.73 -28.54
N VAL A 221 -29.57 13.14 -29.73
CA VAL A 221 -29.03 11.79 -29.91
C VAL A 221 -27.50 11.85 -29.74
N PRO A 222 -26.91 11.09 -28.81
CA PRO A 222 -25.46 11.02 -28.66
C PRO A 222 -24.81 10.56 -29.96
N ASN A 223 -24.03 11.44 -30.56
CA ASN A 223 -23.31 11.10 -31.79
C ASN A 223 -21.93 10.53 -31.47
N SER A 224 -21.33 9.86 -32.47
CA SER A 224 -20.00 9.26 -32.34
C SER A 224 -18.92 10.27 -31.89
N LEU A 225 -19.02 11.55 -32.28
CA LEU A 225 -18.05 12.58 -31.88
C LEU A 225 -18.06 12.86 -30.36
N MET A 226 -19.19 12.65 -29.68
CA MET A 226 -19.30 12.79 -28.23
C MET A 226 -18.90 11.51 -27.48
N VAL A 227 -19.27 10.35 -28.02
CA VAL A 227 -19.11 9.06 -27.34
C VAL A 227 -17.68 8.51 -27.50
N GLU A 228 -17.02 8.73 -28.64
CA GLU A 228 -15.71 8.15 -28.93
C GLU A 228 -14.59 8.67 -27.99
N PRO A 229 -14.50 9.97 -27.66
CA PRO A 229 -13.54 10.46 -26.67
C PRO A 229 -13.74 9.85 -25.27
N LEU A 230 -15.00 9.62 -24.89
CA LEU A 230 -15.34 8.97 -23.62
C LEU A 230 -14.93 7.50 -23.64
N LYS A 231 -15.21 6.75 -24.72
CA LYS A 231 -14.73 5.37 -24.90
C LYS A 231 -13.22 5.28 -24.75
N GLN A 232 -12.48 6.18 -25.42
CA GLN A 232 -11.02 6.21 -25.32
C GLN A 232 -10.56 6.48 -23.88
N SER A 233 -11.22 7.40 -23.17
CA SER A 233 -10.91 7.70 -21.76
C SER A 233 -11.16 6.49 -20.86
N VAL A 234 -12.28 5.77 -21.06
CA VAL A 234 -12.61 4.54 -20.33
C VAL A 234 -11.61 3.43 -20.60
N MET A 235 -11.14 3.29 -21.85
CA MET A 235 -10.10 2.32 -22.22
C MET A 235 -8.78 2.60 -21.51
N VAL A 236 -8.26 3.84 -21.62
CA VAL A 236 -7.02 4.26 -20.96
C VAL A 236 -7.11 4.06 -19.45
N LEU A 237 -8.26 4.40 -18.85
CA LEU A 237 -8.49 4.20 -17.43
C LEU A 237 -8.47 2.71 -17.04
N SER A 238 -9.15 1.86 -17.81
CA SER A 238 -9.16 0.41 -17.57
C SER A 238 -7.75 -0.18 -17.62
N GLU A 239 -6.95 0.18 -18.64
CA GLU A 239 -5.57 -0.30 -18.78
C GLU A 239 -4.70 0.11 -17.59
N ARG A 240 -4.86 1.35 -17.09
CA ARG A 240 -4.14 1.84 -15.92
C ARG A 240 -4.55 1.11 -14.65
N PHE A 241 -5.85 0.85 -14.45
CA PHE A 241 -6.32 0.06 -13.31
C PHE A 241 -5.83 -1.38 -13.37
N ASP A 242 -5.79 -2.00 -14.55
CA ASP A 242 -5.24 -3.34 -14.72
C ASP A 242 -3.75 -3.40 -14.37
N HIS A 243 -2.99 -2.36 -14.72
CA HIS A 243 -1.59 -2.26 -14.31
C HIS A 243 -1.45 -2.13 -12.79
N VAL A 244 -2.20 -1.23 -12.15
CA VAL A 244 -2.18 -1.07 -10.68
C VAL A 244 -2.64 -2.36 -9.98
N SER A 245 -3.62 -3.06 -10.53
CA SER A 245 -4.12 -4.34 -10.01
C SER A 245 -3.03 -5.40 -10.04
N LYS A 246 -2.33 -5.56 -11.18
CA LYS A 246 -1.19 -6.49 -11.30
C LYS A 246 -0.09 -6.20 -10.29
N GLU A 247 0.28 -4.93 -10.15
CA GLU A 247 1.30 -4.53 -9.17
C GLU A 247 0.85 -4.73 -7.72
N THR A 248 -0.45 -4.60 -7.44
CA THR A 248 -1.03 -4.87 -6.11
C THR A 248 -1.04 -6.36 -5.81
N SER A 249 -1.39 -7.21 -6.79
CA SER A 249 -1.32 -8.67 -6.66
C SER A 249 0.12 -9.14 -6.47
N CYS A 250 1.07 -8.60 -7.23
CA CYS A 250 2.50 -8.92 -7.08
C CYS A 250 3.01 -8.60 -5.67
N LEU A 251 2.61 -7.44 -5.12
CA LEU A 251 2.91 -7.07 -3.75
C LEU A 251 2.29 -8.04 -2.74
N PHE A 252 1.01 -8.39 -2.92
CA PHE A 252 0.30 -9.35 -2.07
C PHE A 252 1.01 -10.72 -2.04
N ASP A 253 1.34 -11.26 -3.20
CA ASP A 253 2.02 -12.55 -3.33
C ASP A 253 3.42 -12.53 -2.72
N THR A 254 4.16 -11.44 -2.93
CA THR A 254 5.50 -11.24 -2.35
C THR A 254 5.46 -11.24 -0.83
N VAL A 255 4.49 -10.53 -0.25
CA VAL A 255 4.34 -10.39 1.20
C VAL A 255 3.91 -11.70 1.84
N ASN A 256 2.98 -12.43 1.21
CA ASN A 256 2.59 -13.76 1.68
C ASN A 256 3.77 -14.72 1.63
N SER A 257 4.49 -14.77 0.49
CA SER A 257 5.66 -15.65 0.35
C SER A 257 6.73 -15.35 1.39
N ALA A 258 6.96 -14.07 1.67
CA ALA A 258 7.90 -13.63 2.70
C ALA A 258 7.49 -14.06 4.11
N ARG A 259 6.19 -13.94 4.43
CA ARG A 259 5.64 -14.42 5.71
C ARG A 259 5.81 -15.92 5.85
N ASP A 260 5.44 -16.69 4.83
CA ASP A 260 5.53 -18.15 4.86
C ASP A 260 6.98 -18.61 5.05
N ALA A 261 7.93 -18.00 4.33
CA ALA A 261 9.35 -18.28 4.51
C ALA A 261 9.86 -17.96 5.93
N LEU A 262 9.40 -16.85 6.51
CA LEU A 262 9.74 -16.49 7.88
C LEU A 262 9.17 -17.47 8.90
N PHE A 263 7.91 -17.88 8.74
CA PHE A 263 7.27 -18.88 9.60
C PHE A 263 7.97 -20.24 9.52
N GLU A 264 8.40 -20.67 8.33
CA GLU A 264 9.14 -21.92 8.15
C GLU A 264 10.52 -21.88 8.82
N ARG A 265 11.23 -20.74 8.74
CA ARG A 265 12.49 -20.52 9.47
C ARG A 265 12.26 -20.64 10.98
N LEU A 266 11.20 -20.02 11.50
CA LEU A 266 10.83 -20.08 12.92
C LEU A 266 10.52 -21.50 13.38
N ARG A 267 9.69 -22.22 12.61
CA ARG A 267 9.35 -23.60 12.88
C ARG A 267 10.61 -24.47 13.00
N THR A 268 11.53 -24.33 12.05
CA THR A 268 12.81 -25.07 12.03
C THR A 268 13.68 -24.73 13.24
N LYS A 269 13.76 -23.45 13.63
CA LYS A 269 14.51 -23.00 14.81
C LYS A 269 13.97 -23.64 16.10
N TYR A 270 12.66 -23.60 16.30
CA TYR A 270 12.05 -24.21 17.49
C TYR A 270 12.18 -25.73 17.53
N GLU A 271 12.07 -26.40 16.37
CA GLU A 271 12.31 -27.85 16.27
C GLU A 271 13.75 -28.22 16.68
N TYR A 272 14.73 -27.40 16.28
CA TYR A 272 16.14 -27.58 16.65
C TYR A 272 16.39 -27.33 18.15
N GLU A 273 15.85 -26.24 18.70
CA GLU A 273 15.97 -25.90 20.13
C GLU A 273 15.33 -26.98 21.03
N LEU A 274 14.18 -27.52 20.63
CA LEU A 274 13.50 -28.61 21.34
C LEU A 274 14.29 -29.92 21.27
N ALA A 275 14.94 -30.21 20.13
CA ALA A 275 15.81 -31.37 20.00
C ALA A 275 17.05 -31.25 20.90
N GLU A 276 17.66 -30.07 21.01
CA GLU A 276 18.80 -29.83 21.91
C GLU A 276 18.41 -29.91 23.40
N SER A 277 17.24 -29.39 23.79
CA SER A 277 16.77 -29.47 25.18
C SER A 277 16.52 -30.90 25.63
N ASN A 278 15.93 -31.73 24.76
CA ASN A 278 15.67 -33.15 25.03
C ASN A 278 16.96 -33.97 25.15
N VAL A 279 18.02 -33.59 24.42
CA VAL A 279 19.36 -34.21 24.54
C VAL A 279 20.07 -33.77 25.83
N ALA A 280 19.85 -32.54 26.28
CA ALA A 280 20.42 -32.02 27.53
C ALA A 280 19.78 -32.63 28.79
N GLU A 281 18.48 -32.94 28.77
CA GLU A 281 17.78 -33.62 29.90
C GLU A 281 18.12 -35.10 30.05
N CYS A 282 18.72 -35.73 29.02
CA CYS A 282 19.15 -37.13 29.03
C CYS A 282 20.63 -37.34 29.41
N ARG A 283 21.34 -36.28 29.85
CA ARG A 283 22.71 -36.35 30.37
C ARG A 283 22.76 -36.03 31.86
#